data_AF-A0A959I5F0-F1
#
_entry.id   AF-A0A959I5F0-F1
#
_cell.length_a   1.000
_cell.length_b   1.000
_cell.length_c   1.000
_cell.angle_alpha   90.00
_cell.angle_beta   90.00
_cell.angle_gamma   90.00
#
_symmetry.space_group_name_H-M   'P 1'
#
loop_
_entity.id
_entity.type
_entity.pdbx_description
1 polymer ?
#
loop_
_entity_poly.entity_id
_entity_poly.type
_entity_poly.pdbx_seq_one_letter_code
_entity_poly.pdbx_strand_id
1 'polypeptide(L)'
;YNIHDLNNEIFNLKQEHHRVMDSIQQQYPKAHRLRYAVHPMVPEQIQQELLNPSQALLQYFVGEEYIFLFVIDREKATLIKRPIEEGLPDAVRKFRESIYGWSQSQGDSLARQYADYGYQLYQRLVQPVAHLLPEHLIIIPDGILEYVPFEALLRQATPPGTQSYASY
;
A
#
# COMPACT_ATOMS: atom_id res chain seq x y z
N TYR A 1 -12.96 15.21 -19.99
CA TYR A 1 -12.70 14.96 -18.56
C TYR A 1 -12.32 16.29 -17.92
N ASN A 2 -13.21 16.82 -17.07
CA ASN A 2 -13.21 18.23 -16.67
C ASN A 2 -12.33 18.41 -15.42
N ILE A 3 -11.27 19.21 -15.54
CA ILE A 3 -10.28 19.49 -14.47
C ILE A 3 -10.96 20.08 -13.20
N HIS A 4 -12.16 20.65 -13.35
CA HIS A 4 -12.97 21.20 -12.27
C HIS A 4 -13.51 20.14 -11.30
N ASP A 5 -13.85 18.93 -11.78
CA ASP A 5 -14.44 17.89 -10.93
C ASP A 5 -13.37 17.26 -10.01
N LEU A 6 -12.14 17.11 -10.53
CA LEU A 6 -11.01 16.58 -9.77
C LEU A 6 -10.56 17.53 -8.65
N ASN A 7 -10.58 18.84 -8.91
CA ASN A 7 -10.25 19.85 -7.91
C ASN A 7 -11.30 19.89 -6.78
N ASN A 8 -12.57 19.67 -7.10
CA ASN A 8 -13.64 19.60 -6.10
C ASN A 8 -13.51 18.34 -5.24
N GLU A 9 -13.13 17.20 -5.82
CA GLU A 9 -12.91 15.97 -5.05
C GLU A 9 -11.70 16.08 -4.12
N ILE A 10 -10.59 16.66 -4.60
CA ILE A 10 -9.42 16.96 -3.76
C ILE A 10 -9.77 17.96 -2.63
N PHE A 11 -10.57 18.98 -2.92
CA PHE A 11 -11.01 19.95 -1.93
C PHE A 11 -11.89 19.30 -0.85
N ASN A 12 -12.80 18.42 -1.25
CA ASN A 12 -13.68 17.69 -0.33
C ASN A 12 -12.90 16.68 0.52
N LEU A 13 -11.94 15.95 -0.05
CA LEU A 13 -11.05 15.07 0.73
C LEU A 13 -10.21 15.86 1.73
N LYS A 14 -9.71 17.04 1.35
CA LYS A 14 -9.00 17.93 2.28
C LYS A 14 -9.91 18.38 3.41
N GLN A 15 -11.15 18.78 3.13
CA GLN A 15 -12.09 19.19 4.17
C GLN A 15 -12.47 18.04 5.11
N GLU A 16 -12.67 16.83 4.59
CA GLU A 16 -12.99 15.66 5.43
C GLU A 16 -11.80 15.28 6.31
N HIS A 17 -10.60 15.28 5.75
CA HIS A 17 -9.37 15.11 6.53
C HIS A 17 -9.25 16.17 7.64
N HIS A 18 -9.58 17.43 7.36
CA HIS A 18 -9.54 18.49 8.37
C HIS A 18 -10.59 18.27 9.47
N ARG A 19 -11.81 17.85 9.13
CA ARG A 19 -12.86 17.52 10.13
C ARG A 19 -12.47 16.39 11.06
N VAL A 20 -11.87 15.33 10.53
CA VAL A 20 -11.38 14.20 11.33
C VAL A 20 -10.22 14.63 12.22
N MET A 21 -9.33 15.51 11.74
CA MET A 21 -8.25 16.05 12.57
C MET A 21 -8.73 17.00 13.66
N ASP A 22 -9.74 17.83 13.38
CA ASP A 22 -10.34 18.75 14.35
C ASP A 22 -11.04 18.00 15.50
N SER A 23 -11.73 16.89 15.20
CA SER A 23 -12.38 16.07 16.23
C SER A 23 -11.35 15.38 17.14
N ILE A 24 -10.24 14.90 16.57
CA ILE A 24 -9.11 14.34 17.32
C ILE A 24 -8.42 15.43 18.17
N GLN A 25 -8.31 16.66 17.67
CA GLN A 25 -7.72 17.80 18.39
C GLN A 25 -8.52 18.20 19.63
N GLN A 26 -9.86 18.21 19.54
CA GLN A 26 -10.71 18.49 20.69
C GLN A 26 -10.63 17.40 21.76
N GLN A 27 -10.46 16.15 21.35
CA GLN A 27 -10.52 15.00 22.25
C GLN A 27 -9.17 14.67 22.91
N TYR A 28 -8.02 15.06 22.30
CA TYR A 28 -6.67 14.71 22.80
C TYR A 28 -5.61 15.83 22.64
N PRO A 29 -5.68 16.94 23.41
CA PRO A 29 -4.77 18.09 23.28
C PRO A 29 -3.28 17.79 23.57
N LYS A 30 -2.96 16.68 24.27
CA LYS A 30 -1.57 16.26 24.53
C LYS A 30 -0.93 15.49 23.37
N ALA A 31 -1.71 14.95 22.41
CA ALA A 31 -1.18 14.24 21.24
C ALA A 31 -0.55 15.18 20.19
N HIS A 32 -0.93 16.46 20.21
CA HIS A 32 -0.51 17.50 19.27
C HIS A 32 1.01 17.78 19.34
N ARG A 33 1.67 17.69 20.50
CA ARG A 33 3.11 17.97 20.61
C ARG A 33 4.00 16.91 19.95
N LEU A 34 3.52 15.67 19.85
CA LEU A 34 4.28 14.56 19.26
C LEU A 34 4.01 14.43 17.75
N ARG A 35 2.80 14.73 17.26
CA ARG A 35 2.47 14.70 15.83
C ARG A 35 2.94 15.93 15.05
N TYR A 36 2.93 17.14 15.63
CA TYR A 36 3.36 18.37 14.92
C TYR A 36 4.87 18.62 14.97
N ALA A 37 5.63 17.77 15.69
CA ALA A 37 7.07 17.65 15.48
C ALA A 37 7.39 16.99 14.12
N VAL A 38 6.39 16.35 13.50
CA VAL A 38 6.43 15.85 12.13
C VAL A 38 5.69 16.87 11.27
N HIS A 39 6.42 17.77 10.62
CA HIS A 39 5.83 18.63 9.60
C HIS A 39 5.23 17.72 8.51
N PRO A 40 3.95 17.88 8.13
CA PRO A 40 3.43 17.21 6.94
C PRO A 40 4.21 17.77 5.75
N MET A 41 5.19 17.01 5.25
CA MET A 41 5.97 17.39 4.08
C MET A 41 5.00 17.57 2.92
N VAL A 42 5.04 18.76 2.31
CA VAL A 42 4.24 19.08 1.13
C VAL A 42 4.72 18.13 0.01
N PRO A 43 3.85 17.57 -0.87
CA PRO A 43 4.29 16.65 -1.92
C PRO A 43 5.49 17.17 -2.73
N GLU A 44 5.59 18.48 -2.96
CA GLU A 44 6.72 19.11 -3.64
C GLU A 44 8.05 18.92 -2.89
N GLN A 45 8.04 18.90 -1.55
CA GLN A 45 9.23 18.62 -0.74
C GLN A 45 9.62 17.14 -0.81
N ILE A 46 8.65 16.22 -0.82
CA ILE A 46 8.91 14.78 -1.04
C ILE A 46 9.54 14.56 -2.42
N GLN A 47 9.03 15.25 -3.44
CA GLN A 47 9.52 15.16 -4.83
C GLN A 47 10.94 15.70 -4.99
N GLN A 48 11.26 16.82 -4.33
CA GLN A 48 12.55 17.50 -4.49
C GLN A 48 13.64 16.95 -3.56
N GLU A 49 13.31 16.51 -2.35
CA GLU A 49 14.30 16.16 -1.32
C GLU A 49 14.47 14.65 -1.11
N LEU A 50 13.47 13.82 -1.40
CA LEU A 50 13.49 12.39 -1.03
C LEU A 50 13.60 11.41 -2.19
N LEU A 51 13.15 11.78 -3.40
CA LEU A 51 13.08 10.84 -4.52
C LEU A 51 14.23 11.03 -5.50
N ASN A 52 14.94 9.96 -5.84
CA ASN A 52 15.85 9.93 -6.99
C ASN A 52 15.08 9.94 -8.33
N PRO A 53 15.72 10.27 -9.48
CA PRO A 53 15.05 10.35 -10.78
C PRO A 53 14.31 9.08 -11.24
N SER A 54 14.60 7.92 -10.63
CA SER A 54 14.01 6.62 -10.99
C SER A 54 13.36 5.95 -9.78
N GLN A 55 12.86 6.77 -8.85
CA GLN A 55 12.23 6.33 -7.62
C GLN A 55 10.82 6.89 -7.49
N ALA A 56 9.90 6.08 -6.98
CA ALA A 56 8.58 6.54 -6.59
C ALA A 56 8.30 6.15 -5.13
N LEU A 57 7.38 6.89 -4.52
CA LEU A 57 6.76 6.56 -3.25
C LEU A 57 5.35 6.02 -3.50
N LEU A 58 5.06 4.82 -3.00
CA LEU A 58 3.73 4.24 -2.95
C LEU A 58 3.27 4.20 -1.49
N GLN A 59 2.39 5.13 -1.13
CA GLN A 59 1.80 5.20 0.20
C GLN A 59 0.37 4.65 0.17
N TYR A 60 0.06 3.81 1.15
CA TYR A 60 -1.28 3.28 1.37
C TYR A 60 -1.98 4.04 2.50
N PHE A 61 -3.30 4.15 2.39
CA PHE A 61 -4.18 4.50 3.50
C PHE A 61 -5.39 3.57 3.49
N VAL A 62 -5.61 2.85 4.59
CA VAL A 62 -6.66 1.83 4.70
C VAL A 62 -7.82 2.39 5.52
N GLY A 63 -8.94 2.68 4.83
CA GLY A 63 -10.21 3.06 5.48
C GLY A 63 -11.08 1.84 5.81
N GLU A 64 -12.36 2.09 6.12
CA GLU A 64 -13.32 1.01 6.41
C GLU A 64 -13.78 0.27 5.15
N GLU A 65 -14.06 1.00 4.07
CA GLU A 65 -14.59 0.44 2.82
C GLU A 65 -13.58 0.47 1.66
N TYR A 66 -12.57 1.34 1.75
CA TYR A 66 -11.66 1.63 0.64
C TYR A 66 -10.20 1.68 1.08
N ILE A 67 -9.32 1.30 0.16
CA ILE A 67 -7.88 1.54 0.20
C ILE A 67 -7.56 2.67 -0.78
N PHE A 68 -6.75 3.61 -0.32
CA PHE A 68 -6.21 4.68 -1.13
C PHE A 68 -4.72 4.44 -1.38
N LEU A 69 -4.30 4.56 -2.63
CA LEU A 69 -2.94 4.37 -3.08
C LEU A 69 -2.45 5.71 -3.65
N PHE A 70 -1.48 6.30 -2.97
CA PHE A 70 -0.80 7.52 -3.41
C PHE A 70 0.52 7.13 -4.06
N VAL A 71 0.64 7.35 -5.37
CA VAL A 71 1.89 7.19 -6.12
C VAL A 71 2.48 8.57 -6.35
N ILE A 72 3.65 8.83 -5.78
CA ILE A 72 4.35 10.10 -5.92
C ILE A 72 5.69 9.82 -6.59
N ASP A 73 5.87 10.34 -7.79
CA ASP A 73 7.16 10.42 -8.49
C ASP A 73 7.63 11.89 -8.53
N ARG A 74 8.79 12.17 -9.12
CA ARG A 74 9.33 13.54 -9.19
C ARG A 74 8.45 14.54 -9.96
N GLU A 75 7.61 14.06 -10.86
CA GLU A 75 6.83 14.90 -11.78
C GLU A 75 5.41 15.11 -11.27
N LYS A 76 4.81 14.09 -10.66
CA LYS A 76 3.39 14.08 -10.30
C LYS A 76 3.06 13.21 -9.09
N ALA A 77 1.91 13.51 -8.50
CA ALA A 77 1.24 12.66 -7.52
C ALA A 77 -0.07 12.13 -8.12
N THR A 78 -0.31 10.83 -7.99
CA THR A 78 -1.52 10.14 -8.46
C THR A 78 -2.21 9.45 -7.29
N LEU A 79 -3.52 9.67 -7.15
CA LEU A 79 -4.35 9.01 -6.14
C LEU A 79 -5.25 7.98 -6.80
N ILE A 80 -5.23 6.75 -6.30
CA ILE A 80 -6.11 5.67 -6.75
C ILE A 80 -6.91 5.15 -5.56
N LYS A 81 -8.24 5.13 -5.72
CA LYS A 81 -9.19 4.60 -4.73
C LYS A 81 -9.65 3.21 -5.16
N ARG A 82 -9.62 2.24 -4.25
CA ARG A 82 -10.02 0.85 -4.47
C ARG A 82 -10.94 0.38 -3.36
N PRO A 83 -12.04 -0.34 -3.64
CA PRO A 83 -12.79 -0.99 -2.58
C PRO A 83 -11.91 -2.04 -1.89
N ILE A 84 -12.06 -2.19 -0.57
CA ILE A 84 -11.44 -3.30 0.16
C ILE A 84 -12.14 -4.59 -0.27
N GLU A 85 -11.39 -5.47 -0.92
CA GLU A 85 -11.90 -6.78 -1.28
C GLU A 85 -12.05 -7.66 -0.03
N GLU A 86 -13.12 -8.46 -0.02
CA GLU A 86 -13.35 -9.43 1.04
C GLU A 86 -12.16 -10.38 1.20
N GLY A 87 -11.89 -10.75 2.44
CA GLY A 87 -10.80 -11.67 2.79
C GLY A 87 -9.40 -11.07 2.68
N LEU A 88 -9.24 -9.76 2.48
CA LEU A 88 -7.91 -9.12 2.51
C LEU A 88 -7.14 -9.43 3.80
N PRO A 89 -7.71 -9.29 5.02
CA PRO A 89 -6.98 -9.62 6.24
C PRO A 89 -6.51 -11.09 6.30
N ASP A 90 -7.35 -12.00 5.82
CA ASP A 90 -7.02 -13.43 5.75
C ASP A 90 -5.93 -13.72 4.71
N ALA A 91 -5.96 -13.07 3.56
CA ALA A 91 -4.93 -13.21 2.54
C ALA A 91 -3.57 -12.73 3.08
N VAL A 92 -3.53 -11.56 3.73
CA VAL A 92 -2.31 -11.04 4.39
C VAL A 92 -1.79 -12.02 5.43
N ARG A 93 -2.67 -12.51 6.31
CA ARG A 93 -2.29 -13.47 7.36
C ARG A 93 -1.75 -14.77 6.78
N LYS A 94 -2.44 -15.38 5.83
CA LYS A 94 -2.02 -16.66 5.21
C LYS A 94 -0.73 -16.51 4.41
N PHE A 95 -0.55 -15.39 3.71
CA PHE A 95 0.72 -15.08 3.05
C PHE A 95 1.87 -15.02 4.06
N ARG A 96 1.69 -14.28 5.15
CA ARG A 96 2.68 -14.16 6.22
C ARG A 96 3.00 -15.52 6.85
N GLU A 97 1.98 -16.30 7.18
CA GLU A 97 2.12 -17.65 7.74
C GLU A 97 2.84 -18.60 6.77
N SER A 98 2.63 -18.48 5.45
CA SER A 98 3.31 -19.30 4.45
C SER A 98 4.82 -19.05 4.38
N ILE A 99 5.26 -17.84 4.73
CA ILE A 99 6.68 -17.46 4.76
C ILE A 99 7.34 -17.94 6.06
N TYR A 100 6.70 -17.71 7.21
CA TYR A 100 7.32 -18.00 8.52
C TYR A 100 7.04 -19.43 9.04
N GLY A 101 6.03 -20.11 8.50
CA GLY A 101 5.59 -21.45 8.94
C GLY A 101 6.48 -22.61 8.49
N TRP A 102 7.56 -22.33 7.76
CA TRP A 102 8.42 -23.35 7.13
C TRP A 102 9.08 -24.30 8.13
N SER A 103 9.22 -23.90 9.40
CA SER A 103 9.78 -24.76 10.45
C SER A 103 8.82 -25.84 10.97
N GLN A 104 7.52 -25.79 10.64
CA GLN A 104 6.48 -26.57 11.31
C GLN A 104 5.62 -27.47 10.40
N SER A 105 5.80 -27.48 9.07
CA SER A 105 4.93 -28.26 8.17
C SER A 105 5.60 -28.76 6.89
N GLN A 106 4.92 -29.68 6.19
CA GLN A 106 5.37 -30.22 4.90
C GLN A 106 5.47 -29.10 3.85
N GLY A 107 6.69 -28.86 3.35
CA GLY A 107 7.06 -27.67 2.57
C GLY A 107 6.21 -27.39 1.33
N ASP A 108 5.67 -28.41 0.67
CA ASP A 108 4.92 -28.26 -0.58
C ASP A 108 3.55 -27.58 -0.44
N SER A 109 2.93 -27.64 0.76
CA SER A 109 1.65 -26.98 1.03
C SER A 109 1.84 -25.49 1.32
N LEU A 110 2.90 -25.14 2.05
CA LEU A 110 3.22 -23.75 2.33
C LEU A 110 3.74 -23.03 1.10
N ALA A 111 4.55 -23.69 0.26
CA ALA A 111 5.05 -23.08 -0.97
C ALA A 111 3.91 -22.73 -1.94
N ARG A 112 2.88 -23.59 -2.04
CA ARG A 112 1.64 -23.29 -2.77
C ARG A 112 0.91 -22.09 -2.19
N GLN A 113 0.68 -22.07 -0.87
CA GLN A 113 0.01 -20.94 -0.23
C GLN A 113 0.77 -19.63 -0.39
N TYR A 114 2.11 -19.67 -0.29
CA TYR A 114 2.98 -18.53 -0.55
C TYR A 114 2.74 -17.98 -1.96
N ALA A 115 2.75 -18.85 -2.96
CA ALA A 115 2.62 -18.40 -4.32
C ALA A 115 1.21 -17.90 -4.64
N ASP A 116 0.18 -18.58 -4.15
CA ASP A 116 -1.22 -18.20 -4.37
C ASP A 116 -1.53 -16.85 -3.71
N TYR A 117 -1.21 -16.70 -2.41
CA TYR A 117 -1.49 -15.46 -1.69
C TYR A 117 -0.53 -14.33 -2.06
N GLY A 118 0.72 -14.63 -2.41
CA GLY A 118 1.68 -13.65 -2.89
C GLY A 118 1.26 -13.04 -4.22
N TYR A 119 0.78 -13.85 -5.15
CA TYR A 119 0.22 -13.36 -6.41
C TYR A 119 -1.10 -12.61 -6.17
N GLN A 120 -2.02 -13.16 -5.38
CA GLN A 120 -3.30 -12.52 -5.08
C GLN A 120 -3.11 -11.11 -4.47
N LEU A 121 -2.18 -10.96 -3.51
CA LEU A 121 -1.88 -9.67 -2.89
C LEU A 121 -1.21 -8.71 -3.87
N TYR A 122 -0.33 -9.18 -4.76
CA TYR A 122 0.23 -8.35 -5.84
C TYR A 122 -0.87 -7.77 -6.73
N GLN A 123 -1.83 -8.60 -7.16
CA GLN A 123 -2.93 -8.18 -8.02
C GLN A 123 -3.81 -7.11 -7.36
N ARG A 124 -4.00 -7.21 -6.04
CA ARG A 124 -4.83 -6.28 -5.27
C ARG A 124 -4.11 -4.97 -4.95
N LEU A 125 -2.84 -5.04 -4.58
CA LEU A 125 -2.13 -3.93 -3.93
C LEU A 125 -1.19 -3.20 -4.87
N VAL A 126 -0.58 -3.89 -5.85
CA VAL A 126 0.51 -3.33 -6.67
C VAL A 126 0.10 -3.23 -8.14
N GLN A 127 -0.52 -4.27 -8.70
CA GLN A 127 -0.95 -4.30 -10.10
C GLN A 127 -1.79 -3.08 -10.53
N PRO A 128 -2.73 -2.53 -9.73
CA PRO A 128 -3.54 -1.39 -10.14
C PRO A 128 -2.70 -0.15 -10.48
N VAL A 129 -1.50 -0.04 -9.90
CA VAL A 129 -0.61 1.11 -10.05
C VAL A 129 0.70 0.75 -10.75
N ALA A 130 0.92 -0.52 -11.12
CA ALA A 130 2.20 -1.01 -11.64
C ALA A 130 2.72 -0.24 -12.86
N HIS A 131 1.82 0.30 -13.70
CA HIS A 131 2.18 1.13 -14.86
C HIS A 131 2.77 2.51 -14.50
N LEU A 132 2.67 2.91 -13.23
CA LEU A 132 3.23 4.15 -12.67
C LEU A 132 4.52 3.90 -11.89
N LEU A 133 4.85 2.65 -11.59
CA LEU A 133 5.95 2.33 -10.68
C LEU A 133 7.26 2.17 -11.46
N PRO A 134 8.33 2.88 -11.06
CA PRO A 134 9.67 2.64 -11.58
C PRO A 134 10.30 1.42 -10.90
N GLU A 135 11.56 1.15 -11.24
CA GLU A 135 12.32 0.03 -10.66
C GLU A 135 12.55 0.16 -9.15
N HIS A 136 12.81 1.38 -8.66
CA HIS A 136 13.04 1.64 -7.24
C HIS A 136 11.78 2.21 -6.59
N LEU A 137 11.27 1.51 -5.58
CA LEU A 137 10.04 1.88 -4.90
C LEU A 137 10.27 2.02 -3.40
N ILE A 138 9.78 3.12 -2.83
CA ILE A 138 9.55 3.24 -1.39
C ILE A 138 8.08 2.90 -1.15
N ILE A 139 7.81 1.96 -0.25
CA ILE A 139 6.44 1.62 0.13
C ILE A 139 6.20 2.05 1.57
N ILE A 140 5.13 2.81 1.79
CA ILE A 140 4.63 3.15 3.14
C ILE A 140 3.28 2.45 3.29
N PRO A 141 3.23 1.30 3.97
CA PRO A 141 1.98 0.62 4.27
C PRO A 141 1.20 1.32 5.38
N ASP A 142 -0.07 0.93 5.54
CA ASP A 142 -0.95 1.36 6.61
C ASP A 142 -1.84 0.20 7.07
N GLY A 143 -2.17 0.19 8.36
CA GLY A 143 -3.04 -0.80 8.99
C GLY A 143 -2.62 -2.24 8.73
N ILE A 144 -3.55 -3.06 8.20
CA ILE A 144 -3.28 -4.49 7.93
C ILE A 144 -2.15 -4.72 6.92
N LEU A 145 -1.84 -3.73 6.07
CA LEU A 145 -0.80 -3.84 5.06
C LEU A 145 0.61 -3.74 5.64
N GLU A 146 0.78 -3.27 6.88
CA GLU A 146 2.08 -3.26 7.58
C GLU A 146 2.65 -4.67 7.76
N TYR A 147 1.78 -5.69 7.71
CA TYR A 147 2.17 -7.09 7.83
C TYR A 147 2.50 -7.77 6.50
N VAL A 148 2.43 -7.03 5.38
CA VAL A 148 2.73 -7.57 4.05
C VAL A 148 4.22 -7.37 3.75
N PRO A 149 4.99 -8.46 3.56
CA PRO A 149 6.34 -8.34 2.99
C PRO A 149 6.21 -8.09 1.48
N PHE A 150 6.11 -6.81 1.09
CA PHE A 150 5.87 -6.39 -0.29
C PHE A 150 6.94 -6.88 -1.27
N GLU A 151 8.18 -6.99 -0.81
CA GLU A 151 9.32 -7.52 -1.54
C GLU A 151 9.16 -9.00 -1.91
N ALA A 152 8.32 -9.74 -1.19
CA ALA A 152 8.08 -11.16 -1.41
C ALA A 152 6.86 -11.45 -2.30
N LEU A 153 6.16 -10.41 -2.77
CA LEU A 153 4.98 -10.56 -3.63
C LEU A 153 5.36 -11.07 -5.03
N LEU A 154 4.54 -11.98 -5.56
CA LEU A 154 4.77 -12.57 -6.89
C LEU A 154 4.02 -11.79 -7.96
N ARG A 155 4.69 -11.48 -9.06
CA ARG A 155 4.08 -10.75 -10.20
C ARG A 155 3.32 -11.65 -11.18
N GLN A 156 3.50 -12.96 -11.07
CA GLN A 156 2.94 -13.96 -11.98
C GLN A 156 2.33 -15.10 -11.17
N ALA A 157 1.25 -15.68 -11.70
CA ALA A 157 0.66 -16.87 -11.13
C ALA A 157 1.60 -18.07 -11.30
N THR A 158 1.52 -19.05 -10.39
CA THR A 158 2.23 -20.31 -10.58
C THR A 158 1.55 -21.12 -11.69
N PRO A 159 2.28 -21.59 -12.71
CA PRO A 159 1.74 -22.50 -13.70
C PRO A 159 1.26 -23.80 -13.04
N PRO A 160 0.09 -24.34 -13.43
CA PRO A 160 -0.40 -25.60 -12.89
C PRO A 160 0.63 -26.72 -13.13
N GLY A 161 1.07 -27.38 -12.05
CA GLY A 161 2.04 -28.49 -12.09
C GLY A 161 3.48 -28.15 -11.69
N THR A 162 3.79 -26.91 -11.31
CA THR A 162 5.14 -26.52 -10.91
C THR A 162 5.45 -27.03 -9.50
N GLN A 163 6.34 -28.02 -9.38
CA GLN A 163 6.79 -28.58 -8.09
C GLN A 163 7.95 -27.79 -7.46
N SER A 164 8.49 -26.78 -8.15
CA SER A 164 9.62 -25.98 -7.66
C SER A 164 9.32 -24.50 -7.74
N TYR A 165 9.32 -23.85 -6.58
CA TYR A 165 9.10 -22.41 -6.40
C TYR A 165 10.41 -21.62 -6.37
N ALA A 166 11.54 -22.26 -6.68
CA ALA A 166 12.89 -21.68 -6.55
C ALA A 166 13.30 -20.74 -7.71
N SER A 167 12.39 -20.45 -8.64
CA SER A 167 12.71 -19.75 -9.89
C SER A 167 11.82 -18.53 -10.19
N TYR A 168 11.18 -17.95 -9.17
CA TYR A 168 10.36 -16.73 -9.29
C TYR A 168 10.98 -15.55 -8.55
#